data_AF-A0A9W7FNF9-F1
#
_entry.id   AF-A0A9W7FNF9-F1
#
_cell.length_a   1.000
_cell.length_b   1.000
_cell.length_c   1.000
_cell.angle_alpha   90.00
_cell.angle_beta   90.00
_cell.angle_gamma   90.00
#
_symmetry.space_group_name_H-M   'P 1'
#
loop_
_entity.id
_entity.type
_entity.pdbx_description
1 polymer ?
#
loop_
_entity_poly.entity_id
_entity_poly.type
_entity_poly.pdbx_seq_one_letter_code
_entity_poly.pdbx_strand_id
1 'polypeptide(L)'
;MKQVTKVVFLLNTTKVGDYACMYASNLVVVDIPEGGDYSFVGCICLKSIKFPKSLTSVGENSFWDCSNLEQVDLLHTNVRELVTCAFSDCRSLREMKIPDSLQTFGKNIFYRCSKLVPSTIDIDDKINYDDVTFEVVAYLRSIQ
;
A
#
# COMPACT_ATOMS: atom_id res chain seq x y z
N MET A 1 -18.21 -24.01 4.08
CA MET A 1 -17.03 -23.54 3.32
C MET A 1 -16.10 -22.85 4.30
N LYS A 2 -14.82 -23.25 4.40
CA LYS A 2 -13.88 -22.58 5.30
C LYS A 2 -13.57 -21.19 4.74
N GLN A 3 -13.93 -20.14 5.49
CA GLN A 3 -13.53 -18.78 5.16
C GLN A 3 -12.03 -18.66 5.45
N VAL A 4 -11.24 -18.34 4.43
CA VAL A 4 -9.81 -18.09 4.60
C VAL A 4 -9.66 -16.68 5.14
N THR A 5 -9.38 -16.54 6.43
CA THR A 5 -9.25 -15.24 7.10
C THR A 5 -7.84 -14.67 7.12
N LYS A 6 -6.86 -15.50 6.73
CA LYS A 6 -5.44 -15.18 6.69
C LYS A 6 -4.81 -15.94 5.54
N VAL A 7 -4.07 -15.23 4.70
CA VAL A 7 -3.17 -15.85 3.72
C VAL A 7 -1.74 -15.53 4.14
N VAL A 8 -0.92 -16.58 4.22
CA VAL A 8 0.52 -16.45 4.46
C VAL A 8 1.21 -17.02 3.24
N PHE A 9 1.85 -16.16 2.46
CA PHE A 9 2.77 -16.61 1.42
C PHE A 9 4.04 -17.09 2.13
N LEU A 10 4.47 -18.32 1.87
CA LEU A 10 5.63 -18.93 2.54
C LEU A 10 6.93 -18.24 2.11
N LEU A 11 8.00 -18.38 2.89
CA LEU A 11 9.33 -17.78 2.64
C LEU A 11 9.92 -18.05 1.24
N ASN A 12 9.38 -19.03 0.50
CA ASN A 12 9.80 -19.37 -0.86
C ASN A 12 8.94 -18.72 -1.95
N THR A 13 7.80 -18.10 -1.60
CA THR A 13 7.06 -17.26 -2.53
C THR A 13 7.88 -16.00 -2.70
N THR A 14 8.41 -15.76 -3.89
CA THR A 14 9.20 -14.56 -4.18
C THR A 14 8.34 -13.41 -4.71
N LYS A 15 7.18 -13.72 -5.29
CA LYS A 15 6.23 -12.75 -5.83
C LYS A 15 4.81 -13.27 -5.72
N VAL A 16 3.87 -12.38 -5.42
CA VAL A 16 2.44 -12.64 -5.58
C VAL A 16 2.09 -12.34 -7.03
N GLY A 17 1.54 -13.32 -7.73
CA GLY A 17 1.12 -13.15 -9.12
C GLY A 17 -0.03 -12.15 -9.24
N ASP A 18 -0.19 -11.58 -10.43
CA ASP A 18 -1.25 -10.62 -10.68
C ASP A 18 -2.62 -11.23 -10.37
N TYR A 19 -3.53 -10.43 -9.80
CA TYR A 19 -4.87 -10.84 -9.40
C TYR A 19 -4.95 -11.99 -8.36
N ALA A 20 -3.85 -12.41 -7.73
CA ALA A 20 -3.80 -13.63 -6.90
C ALA A 20 -4.84 -13.72 -5.77
N CYS A 21 -5.29 -12.57 -5.27
CA CYS A 21 -6.30 -12.44 -4.21
C CYS A 21 -7.41 -11.45 -4.59
N MET A 22 -7.66 -11.24 -5.89
CA MET A 22 -8.71 -10.33 -6.36
C MET A 22 -10.08 -10.69 -5.75
N TYR A 23 -10.75 -9.69 -5.17
CA TYR A 23 -12.04 -9.80 -4.50
C TYR A 23 -12.09 -10.81 -3.34
N ALA A 24 -10.95 -11.14 -2.74
CA ALA A 24 -10.90 -12.05 -1.60
C ALA A 24 -11.54 -11.39 -0.36
N SER A 25 -12.84 -11.63 -0.18
CA SER A 25 -13.70 -10.99 0.80
C SER A 25 -13.56 -11.52 2.23
N ASN A 26 -12.68 -12.50 2.47
CA ASN A 26 -12.46 -13.04 3.81
C ASN A 26 -11.08 -12.68 4.39
N LEU A 27 -10.14 -12.16 3.58
CA LEU A 27 -8.78 -11.88 4.05
C LEU A 27 -8.78 -10.74 5.05
N VAL A 28 -8.14 -10.94 6.19
CA VAL A 28 -7.97 -9.91 7.23
C VAL A 28 -6.50 -9.48 7.34
N VAL A 29 -5.57 -10.41 7.13
CA VAL A 29 -4.11 -10.20 7.20
C VAL A 29 -3.42 -10.98 6.08
N VAL A 30 -2.43 -10.35 5.44
CA VAL A 30 -1.55 -10.97 4.41
C VAL A 30 -0.08 -10.67 4.72
N ASP A 31 0.81 -11.61 4.39
CA ASP A 31 2.28 -11.46 4.43
C ASP A 31 2.84 -11.55 3.00
N ILE A 32 3.36 -10.47 2.41
CA ILE A 32 3.55 -10.33 0.94
C ILE A 32 5.03 -10.22 0.52
N PRO A 33 5.63 -11.20 -0.16
CA PRO A 33 7.04 -11.14 -0.63
C PRO A 33 7.35 -9.98 -1.59
N GLU A 34 6.57 -9.88 -2.67
CA GLU A 34 6.59 -8.81 -3.68
C GLU A 34 5.17 -8.71 -4.26
N GLY A 35 4.62 -7.50 -4.39
CA GLY A 35 3.25 -7.30 -4.87
C GLY A 35 3.18 -7.25 -6.39
N GLY A 36 2.46 -8.18 -7.01
CA GLY A 36 2.09 -8.12 -8.43
C GLY A 36 0.93 -7.16 -8.68
N ASP A 37 0.70 -6.81 -9.94
CA ASP A 37 -0.33 -5.83 -10.28
C ASP A 37 -1.72 -6.41 -9.96
N TYR A 38 -2.63 -5.56 -9.48
CA TYR A 38 -4.01 -5.95 -9.16
C TYR A 38 -4.15 -7.07 -8.10
N SER A 39 -3.08 -7.45 -7.38
CA SER A 39 -3.02 -8.67 -6.55
C SER A 39 -4.12 -8.77 -5.48
N PHE A 40 -4.52 -7.67 -4.86
CA PHE A 40 -5.47 -7.62 -3.74
C PHE A 40 -6.64 -6.68 -4.00
N VAL A 41 -6.94 -6.38 -5.27
CA VAL A 41 -8.06 -5.52 -5.65
C VAL A 41 -9.36 -5.98 -5.00
N GLY A 42 -10.10 -5.07 -4.40
CA GLY A 42 -11.42 -5.34 -3.81
C GLY A 42 -11.39 -6.29 -2.61
N CYS A 43 -10.24 -6.46 -1.94
CA CYS A 43 -10.16 -7.17 -0.66
C CYS A 43 -10.80 -6.34 0.46
N ILE A 44 -12.13 -6.19 0.41
CA ILE A 44 -12.88 -5.31 1.30
C ILE A 44 -12.82 -5.70 2.79
N CYS A 45 -12.36 -6.90 3.15
CA CYS A 45 -12.21 -7.31 4.55
C CYS A 45 -10.77 -7.15 5.07
N LEU A 46 -9.81 -6.80 4.20
CA LEU A 46 -8.41 -6.65 4.55
C LEU A 46 -8.25 -5.43 5.44
N LYS A 47 -7.77 -5.63 6.68
CA LYS A 47 -7.59 -4.54 7.66
C LYS A 47 -6.14 -4.13 7.84
N SER A 48 -5.22 -5.08 7.68
CA SER A 48 -3.80 -4.88 7.89
C SER A 48 -2.98 -5.76 6.95
N ILE A 49 -1.78 -5.29 6.61
CA ILE A 49 -0.86 -5.99 5.73
C ILE A 49 0.50 -6.04 6.42
N LYS A 50 1.20 -7.17 6.26
CA LYS A 50 2.61 -7.30 6.64
C LYS A 50 3.44 -7.38 5.38
N PHE A 51 4.48 -6.55 5.35
CA PHE A 51 5.43 -6.52 4.27
C PHE A 51 6.80 -7.01 4.78
N PRO A 52 7.53 -7.79 3.97
CA PRO A 52 8.86 -8.24 4.26
C PRO A 52 9.87 -7.16 3.92
N LYS A 53 11.03 -7.27 4.55
CA LYS A 53 12.16 -6.37 4.29
C LYS A 53 12.63 -6.39 2.84
N SER A 54 12.44 -7.50 2.13
CA SER A 54 12.84 -7.64 0.71
C SER A 54 11.93 -6.92 -0.27
N LEU A 55 10.77 -6.40 0.15
CA LEU A 55 9.84 -5.72 -0.75
C LEU A 55 10.49 -4.47 -1.36
N THR A 56 10.53 -4.40 -2.69
CA THR A 56 11.14 -3.29 -3.45
C THR A 56 10.14 -2.39 -4.16
N SER A 57 8.91 -2.87 -4.41
CA SER A 57 7.84 -2.12 -5.08
C SER A 57 6.47 -2.63 -4.66
N VAL A 58 5.45 -1.77 -4.81
CA VAL A 58 4.04 -2.14 -4.71
C VAL A 58 3.41 -1.94 -6.09
N GLY A 59 2.94 -3.02 -6.72
CA GLY A 59 2.43 -3.03 -8.08
C GLY A 59 1.19 -2.15 -8.32
N GLU A 60 0.91 -1.90 -9.59
CA GLU A 60 -0.22 -1.08 -10.04
C GLU A 60 -1.54 -1.63 -9.47
N ASN A 61 -2.36 -0.72 -8.92
CA ASN A 61 -3.68 -1.07 -8.36
C ASN A 61 -3.68 -2.22 -7.31
N SER A 62 -2.52 -2.60 -6.75
CA SER A 62 -2.39 -3.81 -5.92
C SER A 62 -3.41 -3.89 -4.79
N PHE A 63 -3.75 -2.76 -4.16
CA PHE A 63 -4.73 -2.67 -3.07
C PHE A 63 -5.93 -1.78 -3.43
N TRP A 64 -6.22 -1.59 -4.72
CA TRP A 64 -7.37 -0.78 -5.12
C TRP A 64 -8.68 -1.32 -4.52
N ASP A 65 -9.51 -0.44 -3.96
CA ASP A 65 -10.78 -0.77 -3.28
C ASP A 65 -10.65 -1.75 -2.08
N CYS A 66 -9.49 -1.78 -1.41
CA CYS A 66 -9.36 -2.37 -0.07
C CYS A 66 -10.00 -1.46 0.99
N SER A 67 -11.33 -1.30 0.93
CA SER A 67 -12.06 -0.24 1.64
C SER A 67 -12.00 -0.30 3.18
N ASN A 68 -11.66 -1.44 3.78
CA ASN A 68 -11.43 -1.59 5.22
C ASN A 68 -9.94 -1.63 5.62
N LEU A 69 -9.00 -1.41 4.69
CA LEU A 69 -7.59 -1.32 5.03
C LEU A 69 -7.37 -0.06 5.86
N GLU A 70 -6.89 -0.20 7.08
CA GLU A 70 -6.82 0.90 8.04
C GLU A 70 -5.44 1.53 8.12
N GLN A 71 -4.39 0.72 8.04
CA GLN A 71 -3.00 1.12 8.23
C GLN A 71 -2.10 0.38 7.26
N VAL A 72 -1.08 1.08 6.75
CA VAL A 72 -0.02 0.51 5.92
C VAL A 72 1.33 0.93 6.51
N ASP A 73 2.13 -0.06 6.91
CA ASP A 73 3.46 0.17 7.47
C ASP A 73 4.52 -0.39 6.52
N LEU A 74 5.25 0.52 5.87
CA LEU A 74 6.34 0.18 4.96
C LEU A 74 7.72 0.52 5.53
N LEU A 75 7.85 0.97 6.80
CA LEU A 75 9.11 1.44 7.39
C LEU A 75 10.25 0.44 7.30
N HIS A 76 9.93 -0.85 7.37
CA HIS A 76 10.93 -1.93 7.39
C HIS A 76 11.23 -2.51 6.00
N THR A 77 10.65 -1.95 4.94
CA THR A 77 10.80 -2.42 3.57
C THR A 77 11.95 -1.70 2.85
N ASN A 78 12.32 -2.16 1.65
CA ASN A 78 13.21 -1.45 0.74
C ASN A 78 12.44 -0.88 -0.45
N VAL A 79 11.16 -0.53 -0.26
CA VAL A 79 10.31 -0.02 -1.34
C VAL A 79 10.91 1.26 -1.89
N ARG A 80 11.14 1.28 -3.20
CA ARG A 80 11.64 2.45 -3.93
C ARG A 80 10.55 3.17 -4.72
N GLU A 81 9.47 2.48 -5.03
CA GLU A 81 8.37 3.01 -5.81
C GLU A 81 7.01 2.52 -5.31
N LEU A 82 6.07 3.47 -5.18
CA LEU A 82 4.65 3.18 -5.10
C LEU A 82 4.01 3.44 -6.46
N VAL A 83 3.52 2.40 -7.12
CA VAL A 83 3.01 2.51 -8.49
C VAL A 83 1.61 3.12 -8.52
N THR A 84 1.18 3.59 -9.69
CA THR A 84 -0.13 4.22 -9.95
C THR A 84 -1.28 3.49 -9.25
N CYS A 85 -2.13 4.26 -8.56
CA CYS A 85 -3.35 3.79 -7.90
C CYS A 85 -3.16 2.64 -6.87
N ALA A 86 -1.94 2.36 -6.40
CA ALA A 86 -1.66 1.20 -5.54
C ALA A 86 -2.58 1.09 -4.31
N PHE A 87 -3.02 2.21 -3.73
CA PHE A 87 -3.92 2.27 -2.56
C PHE A 87 -5.20 3.07 -2.82
N SER A 88 -5.59 3.25 -4.09
CA SER A 88 -6.78 4.02 -4.45
C SER A 88 -8.07 3.37 -3.91
N ASP A 89 -9.07 4.17 -3.54
CA ASP A 89 -10.33 3.77 -2.90
C ASP A 89 -10.16 3.02 -1.54
N CYS A 90 -8.98 3.07 -0.90
CA CYS A 90 -8.79 2.60 0.48
C CYS A 90 -9.42 3.57 1.50
N ARG A 91 -10.75 3.63 1.52
CA ARG A 91 -11.54 4.64 2.28
C ARG A 91 -11.34 4.62 3.79
N SER A 92 -10.87 3.52 4.36
CA SER A 92 -10.56 3.42 5.79
C SER A 92 -9.10 3.70 6.15
N LEU A 93 -8.23 3.84 5.15
CA LEU A 93 -6.80 4.06 5.36
C LEU A 93 -6.63 5.41 6.05
N ARG A 94 -6.08 5.39 7.27
CA ARG A 94 -5.94 6.57 8.13
C ARG A 94 -4.50 6.85 8.54
N GLU A 95 -3.59 5.94 8.23
CA GLU A 95 -2.19 6.04 8.62
C GLU A 95 -1.34 5.29 7.60
N MET A 96 -0.27 5.91 7.16
CA MET A 96 0.71 5.28 6.30
C MET A 96 2.12 5.67 6.73
N LYS A 97 2.98 4.68 6.93
CA LYS A 97 4.38 4.91 7.24
C LYS A 97 5.24 4.53 6.05
N ILE A 98 6.08 5.47 5.61
CA ILE A 98 6.86 5.38 4.38
C ILE A 98 8.33 5.08 4.71
N PRO A 99 9.04 4.20 3.96
CA PRO A 99 10.45 3.95 4.20
C PRO A 99 11.34 5.04 3.62
N ASP A 100 12.51 5.24 4.23
CA ASP A 100 13.58 6.13 3.74
C ASP A 100 14.03 5.82 2.30
N SER A 101 13.80 4.58 1.84
CA SER A 101 14.17 4.16 0.49
C SER A 101 13.21 4.62 -0.60
N LEU A 102 12.03 5.16 -0.26
CA LEU A 102 11.02 5.51 -1.25
C LEU A 102 11.47 6.73 -2.07
N GLN A 103 11.56 6.55 -3.39
CA GLN A 103 12.06 7.57 -4.32
C GLN A 103 10.93 8.08 -5.22
N THR A 104 10.05 7.20 -5.67
CA THR A 104 9.08 7.52 -6.73
C THR A 104 7.65 7.24 -6.27
N PHE A 105 6.76 8.18 -6.63
CA PHE A 105 5.33 8.05 -6.45
C PHE A 105 4.64 8.09 -7.81
N GLY A 106 3.91 7.04 -8.14
CA GLY A 106 2.95 6.98 -9.21
C GLY A 106 1.76 7.91 -8.99
N LYS A 107 0.89 7.99 -10.00
CA LYS A 107 -0.27 8.89 -9.98
C LYS A 107 -1.38 8.31 -9.10
N ASN A 108 -2.17 9.19 -8.47
CA ASN A 108 -3.43 8.81 -7.80
C ASN A 108 -3.30 7.68 -6.75
N ILE A 109 -2.14 7.50 -6.13
CA ILE A 109 -1.89 6.39 -5.18
C ILE A 109 -2.95 6.37 -4.06
N PHE A 110 -3.35 7.55 -3.58
CA PHE A 110 -4.35 7.73 -2.51
C PHE A 110 -5.67 8.33 -3.00
N TYR A 111 -6.00 8.17 -4.28
CA TYR A 111 -7.26 8.67 -4.81
C TYR A 111 -8.43 8.08 -4.01
N ARG A 112 -9.35 8.94 -3.54
CA ARG A 112 -10.51 8.55 -2.69
C ARG A 112 -10.16 7.86 -1.35
N CYS A 113 -8.94 8.03 -0.82
CA CYS A 113 -8.62 7.69 0.57
C CYS A 113 -9.14 8.76 1.53
N SER A 114 -10.46 8.77 1.80
CA SER A 114 -11.13 9.86 2.51
C SER A 114 -10.74 10.03 3.98
N LYS A 115 -10.15 9.02 4.62
CA LYS A 115 -9.65 9.09 6.01
C LYS A 115 -8.16 9.34 6.11
N LEU A 116 -7.42 9.24 5.01
CA LEU A 116 -5.99 9.52 5.00
C LEU A 116 -5.85 11.04 4.93
N VAL A 117 -5.15 11.60 5.90
CA VAL A 117 -4.83 13.03 5.95
C VAL A 117 -3.32 13.21 5.91
N PRO A 118 -2.80 14.33 5.37
CA PRO A 118 -1.35 14.54 5.23
C PRO A 118 -0.55 14.29 6.52
N SER A 119 -1.06 14.74 7.67
CA SER A 119 -0.40 14.60 8.98
C SER A 119 -0.31 13.16 9.50
N THR A 120 -0.96 12.21 8.85
CA THR A 120 -0.93 10.77 9.20
C THR A 120 -0.02 9.97 8.28
N ILE A 121 0.61 10.63 7.32
CA ILE A 121 1.70 10.05 6.55
C ILE A 121 2.98 10.38 7.31
N ASP A 122 3.56 9.38 7.96
CA ASP A 122 4.84 9.50 8.65
C ASP A 122 5.95 9.44 7.60
N ILE A 123 6.49 10.61 7.29
CA ILE A 123 7.57 10.84 6.34
C ILE A 123 8.79 11.12 7.22
N ASP A 124 9.78 10.23 7.23
CA ASP A 124 11.05 10.50 7.91
C ASP A 124 11.66 11.79 7.32
N ASP A 125 12.19 12.66 8.17
CA ASP A 125 12.79 13.98 7.85
C ASP A 125 13.91 13.91 6.78
N LYS A 126 14.33 12.70 6.37
CA LYS A 126 15.34 12.43 5.34
C LYS A 126 14.81 12.38 3.90
N ILE A 127 13.50 12.40 3.68
CA ILE A 127 12.96 12.38 2.32
C ILE A 127 13.16 13.74 1.65
N ASN A 128 13.86 13.75 0.52
CA ASN A 128 14.01 14.93 -0.32
C ASN A 128 12.68 15.21 -1.04
N TYR A 129 12.00 16.29 -0.64
CA TYR A 129 10.72 16.69 -1.26
C TYR A 129 10.84 17.04 -2.75
N ASP A 130 12.04 17.28 -3.27
CA ASP A 130 12.26 17.49 -4.71
C ASP A 130 12.20 16.17 -5.51
N ASP A 131 12.37 15.03 -4.84
CA ASP A 131 12.26 13.68 -5.42
C ASP A 131 10.81 13.13 -5.35
N VAL A 132 9.96 13.74 -4.51
CA VAL A 132 8.54 13.39 -4.39
C VAL A 132 7.73 14.11 -5.46
N THR A 133 6.89 13.40 -6.21
CA THR A 133 6.13 13.99 -7.33
C THR A 133 5.19 15.11 -6.86
N PHE A 134 5.04 16.14 -7.71
CA PHE A 134 4.23 17.34 -7.44
C PHE A 134 2.83 17.08 -6.91
N GLU A 135 2.18 15.95 -7.26
CA GLU A 135 0.84 15.61 -6.77
C GLU A 135 0.82 15.24 -5.28
N VAL A 136 1.83 14.47 -4.82
CA VAL A 136 1.98 14.13 -3.39
C VAL A 136 2.48 15.35 -2.62
N VAL A 137 3.42 16.10 -3.20
CA VAL A 137 3.88 17.37 -2.61
C VAL A 137 2.76 18.40 -2.54
N ALA A 138 1.87 18.51 -3.54
CA ALA A 138 0.72 19.41 -3.49
C ALA A 138 -0.31 18.97 -2.45
N TYR A 139 -0.56 17.67 -2.30
CA TYR A 139 -1.38 17.13 -1.22
C TYR A 139 -0.78 17.48 0.16
N LEU A 140 0.53 17.31 0.34
CA LEU A 140 1.24 17.63 1.58
C LEU A 140 1.40 19.15 1.83
N ARG A 141 1.59 19.97 0.79
CA ARG A 141 1.81 21.43 0.86
C ARG A 141 0.53 22.28 0.80
N SER A 142 -0.63 21.72 0.46
CA SER A 142 -1.92 22.46 0.37
C SER A 142 -2.44 23.06 1.68
N ILE A 143 -1.66 23.01 2.76
CA ILE A 143 -2.07 23.39 4.11
C ILE A 143 -0.95 24.12 4.90
N GLN A 144 -0.02 24.80 4.20
CA GLN A 144 0.79 25.88 4.79
C GLN A 144 0.17 27.25 4.52
#